data_AF-A0ABD0QL30-F1
#
_entry.id   AF-A0ABD0QL30-F1
#
_cell.length_a   1.000
_cell.length_b   1.000
_cell.length_c   1.000
_cell.angle_alpha   90.00
_cell.angle_beta   90.00
_cell.angle_gamma   90.00
#
_symmetry.space_group_name_H-M   'P 1'
#
loop_
_entity.id
_entity.type
_entity.pdbx_description
1 polymer ?
#
loop_
_entity_poly.entity_id
_entity_poly.type
_entity_poly.pdbx_seq_one_letter_code
_entity_poly.pdbx_strand_id
1 'polypeptide(L)'
;GHSSQIHTAIMDFSTLELKLLGYLQQDWESKYSLCSDYDEISFIKFCSLGADEETEARPELDIAVHVKKEEGQVVVAIHSPYWMVNKTGRLLQYKADDIHRKHAKDYDMPLLFSFKPRNFLQNNK
;
A
#
# COMPACT_ATOMS: atom_id res chain seq x y z
N GLY A 1 -8.70 -12.03 3.77
CA GLY A 1 -7.49 -12.00 2.92
C GLY A 1 -7.47 -13.26 2.09
N HIS A 2 -6.96 -13.19 0.87
CA HIS A 2 -6.74 -14.35 -0.01
C HIS A 2 -5.25 -14.54 -0.20
N SER A 3 -4.80 -15.79 -0.22
CA SER A 3 -3.42 -16.16 -0.53
C SER A 3 -3.39 -17.00 -1.79
N SER A 4 -2.31 -16.89 -2.56
CA SER A 4 -2.05 -17.73 -3.72
C SER A 4 -0.57 -18.08 -3.79
N GLN A 5 -0.25 -19.25 -4.31
CA GLN A 5 1.12 -19.72 -4.47
C GLN A 5 1.65 -19.36 -5.86
N ILE A 6 2.89 -18.89 -5.91
CA ILE A 6 3.59 -18.54 -7.16
C ILE A 6 4.75 -19.51 -7.35
N HIS A 7 4.46 -20.66 -7.97
CA HIS A 7 5.39 -21.79 -8.06
C HIS A 7 6.61 -21.56 -8.95
N THR A 8 6.51 -20.66 -9.94
CA THR A 8 7.58 -20.39 -10.92
C THR A 8 8.36 -19.10 -10.61
N ALA A 9 8.13 -18.49 -9.44
CA ALA A 9 8.87 -17.32 -9.03
C ALA A 9 10.30 -17.71 -8.63
N ILE A 10 11.26 -17.07 -9.28
CA ILE A 10 12.67 -17.12 -8.91
C ILE A 10 13.01 -15.80 -8.23
N MET A 11 13.47 -15.89 -6.99
CA MET A 11 13.94 -14.75 -6.19
C MET A 11 15.04 -14.00 -6.95
N ASP A 12 15.09 -12.68 -6.82
CA ASP A 12 16.00 -11.76 -7.52
C ASP A 12 15.74 -11.59 -9.04
N PHE A 13 14.92 -12.45 -9.63
CA PHE A 13 14.64 -12.45 -11.08
C PHE A 13 13.16 -12.27 -11.43
N SER A 14 12.28 -12.30 -10.42
CA SER A 14 10.83 -12.21 -10.63
C SER A 14 10.28 -10.88 -10.14
N THR A 15 9.43 -10.28 -10.96
CA THR A 15 8.69 -9.07 -10.61
C THR A 15 7.19 -9.34 -10.66
N LEU A 16 6.48 -8.93 -9.62
CA LEU A 16 5.03 -8.97 -9.54
C LEU A 16 4.48 -7.63 -10.03
N GLU A 17 3.56 -7.68 -10.99
CA GLU A 17 2.75 -6.53 -11.36
C GLU A 17 1.45 -6.55 -10.55
N LEU A 18 1.24 -5.51 -9.76
CA LEU A 18 0.13 -5.41 -8.83
C LEU A 18 -0.85 -4.34 -9.32
N LYS A 19 -2.15 -4.65 -9.27
CA LYS A 19 -3.22 -3.71 -9.61
C LYS A 19 -4.24 -3.64 -8.49
N LEU A 20 -4.61 -2.42 -8.12
CA LEU A 20 -5.71 -2.14 -7.21
C LEU A 20 -6.84 -1.50 -8.02
N LEU A 21 -7.91 -2.26 -8.23
CA LEU A 21 -8.98 -1.90 -9.15
C LEU A 21 -10.08 -1.10 -8.45
N GLY A 22 -10.52 0.00 -9.06
CA GLY A 22 -11.65 0.83 -8.62
C GLY A 22 -11.48 1.52 -7.26
N TYR A 23 -10.29 1.50 -6.67
CA TYR A 23 -10.03 2.16 -5.39
C TYR A 23 -9.96 3.67 -5.58
N LEU A 24 -10.69 4.45 -4.77
CA LEU A 24 -10.85 5.89 -4.99
C LEU A 24 -11.36 6.23 -6.39
N GLN A 25 -12.24 5.38 -6.94
CA GLN A 25 -12.85 5.54 -8.27
C GLN A 25 -11.84 5.50 -9.44
N GLN A 26 -10.64 4.95 -9.21
CA GLN A 26 -9.62 4.80 -10.24
C GLN A 26 -8.82 3.53 -10.02
N ASP A 27 -8.15 3.07 -11.07
CA ASP A 27 -7.21 1.96 -10.97
C ASP A 27 -5.83 2.47 -10.57
N TRP A 28 -5.09 1.62 -9.88
CA TRP A 28 -3.72 1.89 -9.46
C TRP A 28 -2.83 0.72 -9.82
N GLU A 29 -1.57 1.00 -10.10
CA GLU A 29 -0.57 -0.04 -10.40
C GLU A 29 0.73 0.13 -9.62
N SER A 30 1.41 -0.98 -9.42
CA SER A 30 2.78 -0.99 -8.94
C SER A 30 3.54 -2.24 -9.40
N LYS A 31 4.86 -2.20 -9.28
CA LYS A 31 5.75 -3.32 -9.56
C LYS A 31 6.56 -3.66 -8.31
N TYR A 32 6.52 -4.92 -7.91
CA TYR A 32 7.26 -5.43 -6.76
C TYR A 32 8.26 -6.49 -7.20
N SER A 33 9.56 -6.21 -7.07
CA SER A 33 10.59 -7.21 -7.32
C SER A 33 10.77 -8.11 -6.11
N LEU A 34 10.71 -9.42 -6.33
CA LEU A 34 11.08 -10.41 -5.32
C LEU A 34 12.61 -10.38 -5.20
N CYS A 35 13.17 -9.93 -4.08
CA CYS A 35 14.60 -9.75 -3.83
C CYS A 35 15.04 -10.51 -2.57
N SER A 36 15.94 -11.49 -2.64
CA SER A 36 16.38 -12.33 -1.52
C SER A 36 16.83 -11.56 -0.27
N ASP A 37 17.31 -10.33 -0.44
CA ASP A 37 17.58 -9.36 0.64
C ASP A 37 16.34 -8.49 0.91
N TYR A 38 15.51 -8.91 1.86
CA TYR A 38 14.26 -8.22 2.22
C TYR A 38 14.33 -7.58 3.60
N ASP A 39 13.81 -6.36 3.72
CA ASP A 39 13.31 -5.86 5.00
C ASP A 39 12.05 -6.63 5.40
N GLU A 40 11.91 -6.96 6.69
CA GLU A 40 10.70 -7.63 7.22
C GLU A 40 9.42 -6.84 6.85
N ILE A 41 9.51 -5.50 6.92
CA ILE A 41 8.44 -4.58 6.51
C ILE A 41 9.02 -3.49 5.62
N SER A 42 8.53 -3.43 4.39
CA SER A 42 8.81 -2.37 3.42
C SER A 42 7.50 -1.77 2.90
N PHE A 43 7.60 -0.77 2.02
CA PHE A 43 6.43 -0.13 1.40
C PHE A 43 6.61 -0.07 -0.10
N ILE A 44 5.53 -0.39 -0.80
CA ILE A 44 5.42 -0.25 -2.24
C ILE A 44 4.51 0.92 -2.59
N LYS A 45 4.94 1.71 -3.58
CA LYS A 45 4.20 2.86 -4.06
C LYS A 45 3.33 2.48 -5.24
N PHE A 46 2.03 2.62 -5.09
CA PHE A 46 1.05 2.52 -6.17
C PHE A 46 0.84 3.88 -6.81
N CYS A 47 0.86 3.92 -8.14
CA CYS A 47 0.57 5.12 -8.91
C CYS A 47 -0.83 5.02 -9.52
N SER A 48 -1.55 6.14 -9.55
CA SER A 48 -2.82 6.24 -10.26
C SER A 48 -2.63 5.96 -11.76
N LEU A 49 -3.53 5.15 -12.32
CA LEU A 49 -3.73 5.00 -13.76
C LEU A 49 -4.71 6.03 -14.33
N GLY A 50 -5.50 6.68 -13.48
CA GLY A 50 -6.38 7.78 -13.86
C GLY A 50 -5.56 9.01 -14.29
N ALA A 51 -5.96 9.64 -15.38
CA ALA A 51 -5.44 10.93 -15.81
C ALA A 51 -6.10 12.01 -14.95
N ASP A 52 -5.30 12.64 -14.09
CA ASP A 52 -5.73 13.85 -13.40
C ASP A 52 -5.18 15.04 -14.19
N GLU A 53 -5.98 15.55 -15.12
CA GLU A 53 -5.57 16.62 -16.06
C GLU A 53 -5.28 17.95 -15.35
N GLU A 54 -5.75 18.13 -14.11
CA GLU A 54 -5.55 19.36 -13.31
C GLU A 54 -4.25 19.36 -12.51
N THR A 55 -3.58 18.22 -12.33
CA THR A 55 -2.39 18.12 -11.47
C THR A 55 -1.22 17.47 -12.20
N GLU A 56 -0.10 18.20 -12.33
CA GLU A 56 1.16 17.70 -12.92
C GLU A 56 1.73 16.46 -12.19
N ALA A 57 1.28 16.18 -10.96
CA ALA A 57 1.71 15.05 -10.16
C ALA A 57 0.62 13.97 -10.08
N ARG A 58 0.93 12.77 -10.56
CA ARG A 58 0.03 11.61 -10.42
C ARG A 58 -0.13 11.25 -8.93
N PRO A 59 -1.37 10.99 -8.45
CA PRO A 59 -1.58 10.53 -7.09
C PRO A 59 -0.80 9.24 -6.78
N GLU A 60 -0.19 9.19 -5.59
CA GLU A 60 0.64 8.06 -5.13
C GLU A 60 0.12 7.49 -3.81
N LEU A 61 0.04 6.17 -3.70
CA LEU A 61 -0.44 5.44 -2.52
C LEU A 61 0.62 4.47 -2.00
N ASP A 62 1.09 4.65 -0.77
CA ASP A 62 1.98 3.69 -0.12
C ASP A 62 1.18 2.53 0.51
N ILE A 63 1.57 1.29 0.20
CA ILE A 63 1.01 0.05 0.78
C ILE A 63 2.15 -0.76 1.40
N ALA A 64 1.93 -1.34 2.57
CA ALA A 64 2.96 -2.15 3.23
C ALA A 64 3.14 -3.50 2.53
N VAL A 65 4.39 -3.94 2.46
CA VAL A 65 4.79 -5.27 2.06
C VAL A 65 5.51 -5.90 3.25
N HIS A 66 4.92 -6.95 3.79
CA HIS A 66 5.49 -7.73 4.88
C HIS A 66 6.00 -9.05 4.33
N VAL A 67 7.29 -9.30 4.47
CA VAL A 67 7.95 -10.52 4.00
C VAL A 67 8.34 -11.39 5.18
N LYS A 68 7.91 -12.65 5.16
CA LYS A 68 8.30 -13.65 6.15
C LYS A 68 8.97 -14.83 5.47
N LYS A 69 10.14 -15.21 5.99
CA LYS A 69 10.82 -16.44 5.59
C LYS A 69 10.41 -17.56 6.52
N GLU A 70 9.83 -18.60 5.94
CA GLU A 70 9.47 -19.83 6.64
C GLU A 70 10.28 -20.98 6.04
N GLU A 71 10.27 -22.14 6.69
CA GLU A 71 11.02 -23.29 6.19
C GLU A 71 10.43 -23.76 4.85
N GLY A 72 11.21 -23.64 3.77
CA GLY A 72 10.80 -24.03 2.42
C GLY A 72 9.93 -23.02 1.66
N GLN A 73 9.57 -21.87 2.24
CA GLN A 73 8.77 -20.86 1.55
C GLN A 73 9.05 -19.43 1.99
N VAL A 74 8.65 -18.48 1.14
CA VAL A 74 8.61 -17.05 1.46
C VAL A 74 7.18 -16.58 1.32
N VAL A 75 6.65 -15.98 2.38
CA VAL A 75 5.30 -15.42 2.42
C VAL A 75 5.40 -13.91 2.26
N VAL A 76 4.81 -13.37 1.20
CA VAL A 76 4.72 -11.93 0.94
C VAL A 76 3.28 -11.47 1.15
N ALA A 77 3.07 -10.59 2.12
CA ALA A 77 1.76 -10.04 2.46
C ALA A 77 1.68 -8.55 2.11
N ILE A 78 0.90 -8.23 1.09
CA ILE A 78 0.61 -6.85 0.66
C ILE A 78 -0.65 -6.38 1.36
N HIS A 79 -0.55 -5.35 2.19
CA HIS A 79 -1.68 -4.86 2.97
C HIS A 79 -1.48 -3.40 3.39
N SER A 80 -2.57 -2.70 3.70
CA SER A 80 -2.49 -1.41 4.38
C SER A 80 -2.59 -1.66 5.89
N PRO A 81 -1.59 -1.25 6.71
CA PRO A 81 -1.61 -1.47 8.15
C PRO A 81 -2.78 -0.77 8.85
N TYR A 82 -3.20 0.38 8.32
CA TYR A 82 -4.35 1.13 8.79
C TYR A 82 -5.33 1.39 7.65
N TRP A 83 -6.60 1.40 7.98
CA TRP A 83 -7.65 1.82 7.07
C TRP A 83 -8.70 2.57 7.89
N MET A 84 -9.23 3.64 7.31
CA MET A 84 -10.15 4.54 7.99
C MET A 84 -11.51 4.48 7.33
N VAL A 85 -12.58 4.50 8.13
CA VAL A 85 -13.96 4.67 7.64
C VAL A 85 -14.49 5.99 8.16
N ASN A 86 -15.04 6.80 7.26
CA ASN A 86 -15.64 8.07 7.64
C ASN A 86 -17.12 7.89 7.99
N LYS A 87 -17.42 7.76 9.29
CA LYS A 87 -18.81 7.72 9.79
C LYS A 87 -19.30 9.05 10.33
N THR A 88 -18.53 10.13 10.14
CA THR A 88 -18.79 11.42 10.80
C THR A 88 -19.76 12.32 10.03
N GLY A 89 -20.02 12.02 8.75
CA GLY A 89 -20.76 12.89 7.84
C GLY A 89 -20.03 14.20 7.51
N ARG A 90 -18.73 14.29 7.83
CA ARG A 90 -17.87 15.47 7.59
C ARG A 90 -16.66 15.08 6.77
N LEU A 91 -16.06 16.04 6.07
CA LEU A 91 -14.76 15.83 5.45
C LEU A 91 -13.72 15.58 6.55
N LEU A 92 -12.98 14.47 6.47
CA LEU A 92 -11.87 14.18 7.37
C LEU A 92 -10.54 14.34 6.65
N GLN A 93 -9.49 14.64 7.40
CA GLN A 93 -8.13 14.72 6.91
C GLN A 93 -7.18 13.97 7.85
N TYR A 94 -6.43 13.01 7.31
CA TYR A 94 -5.41 12.26 8.00
C TYR A 94 -4.03 12.78 7.61
N LYS A 95 -3.14 12.91 8.60
CA LYS A 95 -1.78 13.41 8.41
C LYS A 95 -0.81 12.57 9.23
N ALA A 96 0.24 12.07 8.58
CA ALA A 96 1.37 11.42 9.23
C ALA A 96 2.62 11.64 8.37
N ASP A 97 3.71 12.11 8.97
CA ASP A 97 4.93 12.51 8.26
C ASP A 97 4.60 13.44 7.06
N ASP A 98 4.99 13.03 5.84
CA ASP A 98 4.75 13.75 4.60
C ASP A 98 3.39 13.39 3.95
N ILE A 99 2.65 12.44 4.51
CA ILE A 99 1.42 11.91 3.93
C ILE A 99 0.22 12.72 4.42
N HIS A 100 -0.54 13.26 3.47
CA HIS A 100 -1.74 14.03 3.71
C HIS A 100 -2.88 13.44 2.88
N ARG A 101 -3.95 12.96 3.53
CA ARG A 101 -5.07 12.32 2.84
C ARG A 101 -6.41 12.85 3.32
N LYS A 102 -7.24 13.28 2.37
CA LYS A 102 -8.62 13.69 2.62
C LYS A 102 -9.54 12.48 2.44
N HIS A 103 -10.55 12.38 3.29
CA HIS A 103 -11.61 11.38 3.22
C HIS A 103 -12.93 12.11 3.10
N ALA A 104 -13.49 12.10 1.89
CA ALA A 104 -14.74 12.78 1.58
C ALA A 104 -15.89 12.25 2.46
N LYS A 105 -16.90 13.09 2.70
CA LYS A 105 -18.05 12.72 3.55
C LYS A 105 -19.01 11.73 2.88
N ASP A 106 -18.92 11.66 1.55
CA ASP A 106 -19.73 10.90 0.61
C ASP A 106 -18.96 9.71 0.02
N TYR A 107 -17.75 9.45 0.50
CA TYR A 107 -16.97 8.27 0.15
C TYR A 107 -17.09 7.24 1.28
N ASP A 108 -17.86 6.18 1.03
CA ASP A 108 -18.18 5.18 2.06
C ASP A 108 -17.17 4.03 2.15
N MET A 109 -16.24 3.97 1.20
CA MET A 109 -15.24 2.90 1.15
C MET A 109 -14.07 3.18 2.12
N PRO A 110 -13.43 2.14 2.68
CA PRO A 110 -12.25 2.32 3.52
C PRO A 110 -11.15 3.10 2.79
N LEU A 111 -10.59 4.10 3.46
CA LEU A 111 -9.40 4.80 2.99
C LEU A 111 -8.16 4.11 3.55
N LEU A 112 -7.35 3.53 2.66
CA LEU A 112 -6.06 2.93 2.98
C LEU A 112 -5.07 4.01 3.43
N PHE A 113 -4.36 3.74 4.52
CA PHE A 113 -3.40 4.67 5.11
C PHE A 113 -2.19 3.90 5.65
N SER A 114 -1.01 4.28 5.15
CA SER A 114 0.27 3.70 5.52
C SER A 114 1.21 4.85 5.87
N PHE A 115 2.11 4.66 6.84
CA PHE A 115 3.18 5.60 7.14
C PHE A 115 4.48 4.83 7.36
N LYS A 116 5.61 5.46 7.05
CA LYS A 116 6.91 4.77 7.02
C LYS A 116 7.41 4.46 8.44
N PRO A 117 8.21 3.39 8.63
CA PRO A 117 8.57 2.89 9.94
C PRO A 117 9.52 3.73 10.78
N ARG A 118 9.97 4.90 10.31
CA ARG A 118 10.83 5.78 11.13
C ARG A 118 10.22 6.06 12.51
N ASN A 119 8.91 5.89 12.65
CA ASN A 119 8.16 6.07 13.88
C ASN A 119 7.73 4.78 14.62
N PHE A 120 7.91 3.57 14.07
CA PHE A 120 7.51 2.32 14.76
C PHE A 120 8.42 1.98 15.95
N LEU A 121 9.71 2.29 15.86
CA LEU A 121 10.71 1.92 16.87
C LEU A 121 11.03 3.02 17.90
N GLN A 122 10.60 4.27 17.68
CA GLN A 122 11.10 5.40 18.51
C GLN A 122 10.11 5.97 19.54
N ASN A 123 8.81 5.71 19.49
CA ASN A 123 7.86 6.38 20.41
C ASN A 123 6.86 5.45 21.11
N ASN A 124 7.36 4.40 21.77
CA ASN A 124 6.70 3.87 22.97
C ASN A 124 7.58 4.19 24.18
N LYS A 125 7.49 5.42 24.68
CA LYS A 125 7.91 5.82 26.02
C LYS A 125 6.70 6.28 26.79
#